data_AF-A0A932S5H8-F1
#
_entry.id   AF-A0A932S5H8-F1
#
_cell.length_a   1.000
_cell.length_b   1.000
_cell.length_c   1.000
_cell.angle_alpha   90.00
_cell.angle_beta   90.00
_cell.angle_gamma   90.00
#
_symmetry.space_group_name_H-M   'P 1'
#
loop_
_entity.id
_entity.type
_entity.pdbx_description
1 polymer ?
#
loop_
_entity_poly.entity_id
_entity_poly.type
_entity_poly.pdbx_seq_one_letter_code
_entity_poly.pdbx_strand_id
1 'polypeptide(L)' 'WISLELAESLKKMVGFRNIAVHDYQTLLLPITVSVITQHLDEFLQFSQAVLRRDGGTV' A
#
# COMPACT_ATOMS: atom_id res chain seq x y z
N TRP A 1 15.19 -5.54 -2.11
CA TRP A 1 14.31 -6.15 -3.13
C TRP A 1 12.93 -5.61 -2.83
N ILE A 2 12.30 -5.02 -3.85
CA ILE A 2 11.53 -3.76 -3.85
C ILE A 2 12.42 -2.50 -3.94
N SER A 3 11.95 -1.51 -4.70
CA SER A 3 12.60 -0.20 -4.87
C SER A 3 12.33 0.70 -3.66
N LEU A 4 13.17 1.73 -3.47
CA LEU A 4 12.97 2.72 -2.41
C LEU A 4 11.62 3.45 -2.55
N GLU A 5 11.24 3.78 -3.78
CA GLU A 5 9.96 4.42 -4.09
C GLU A 5 8.76 3.56 -3.66
N LEU A 6 8.79 2.26 -3.98
CA LEU A 6 7.73 1.33 -3.58
C LEU A 6 7.66 1.20 -2.04
N ALA A 7 8.81 1.15 -1.38
CA ALA A 7 8.87 1.10 0.08
C ALA A 7 8.25 2.35 0.73
N GLU A 8 8.55 3.53 0.21
CA GLU A 8 7.99 4.79 0.71
C GLU A 8 6.48 4.91 0.43
N SER A 9 6.00 4.46 -0.74
CA SER A 9 4.55 4.44 -1.02
C SER A 9 3.80 3.52 -0.06
N LEU A 10 4.28 2.29 0.14
CA LEU A 10 3.67 1.33 1.07
C LEU A 10 3.68 1.84 2.52
N LYS A 11 4.74 2.52 2.94
CA LYS A 11 4.81 3.14 4.28
C LYS A 11 3.72 4.20 4.48
N LYS A 12 3.46 5.04 3.47
CA LYS A 12 2.37 6.04 3.51
C LYS A 12 1.00 5.36 3.59
N MET A 13 0.79 4.28 2.85
CA MET A 13 -0.45 3.49 2.87
C MET A 13 -0.74 2.88 4.24
N VAL A 14 0.26 2.33 4.93
CA VAL A 14 0.13 1.83 6.30
C VAL A 14 -0.22 2.97 7.28
N GLY A 15 0.42 4.13 7.13
CA GLY A 15 0.08 5.33 7.89
C GLY A 15 -1.37 5.77 7.69
N PHE A 16 -1.84 5.81 6.44
CA PHE A 16 -3.23 6.11 6.12
C PHE A 16 -4.20 5.11 6.74
N ARG A 17 -3.94 3.81 6.67
CA ARG A 17 -4.77 2.78 7.32
C ARG A 17 -4.89 3.03 8.82
N ASN A 18 -3.81 3.44 9.49
CA ASN A 18 -3.86 3.71 10.92
C ASN A 18 -4.77 4.90 11.26
N ILE A 19 -4.74 5.95 10.43
CA ILE A 19 -5.65 7.09 10.53
C ILE A 19 -7.09 6.63 10.26
N ALA A 20 -7.34 5.95 9.14
CA ALA A 20 -8.68 5.50 8.76
C ALA A 20 -9.34 4.55 9.79
N VAL A 21 -8.54 3.79 10.54
CA VAL A 21 -9.02 2.82 11.55
C VAL A 21 -9.11 3.42 12.95
N HIS A 22 -8.17 4.28 13.35
CA HIS A 22 -8.08 4.78 14.73
C HIS A 22 -8.53 6.23 14.89
N ASP A 23 -8.62 7.01 13.82
CA ASP A 23 -9.00 8.40 13.91
C ASP A 23 -10.52 8.51 14.02
N TYR A 24 -11.00 8.93 15.19
CA TYR A 24 -12.40 9.27 15.43
C TYR A 24 -12.82 10.54 14.66
N GLN A 25 -11.91 11.16 13.90
CA GLN A 25 -12.20 12.26 12.99
C GLN A 25 -12.90 11.77 11.71
N THR A 26 -13.72 12.66 11.14
CA THR A 26 -14.40 12.44 9.87
C THR A 26 -13.39 12.01 8.81
N LEU A 27 -13.57 10.80 8.26
CA LEU A 27 -12.70 10.24 7.23
C LEU A 27 -12.52 11.25 6.08
N LEU A 28 -11.28 11.51 5.66
CA LEU A 28 -10.98 12.37 4.51
C LEU A 28 -11.31 11.60 3.22
N LEU A 29 -12.61 11.54 2.89
CA LEU A 29 -13.16 10.80 1.75
C LEU A 29 -12.39 11.02 0.43
N PRO A 30 -11.94 12.24 0.07
CA PRO A 30 -11.15 12.43 -1.15
C PRO A 30 -9.83 11.64 -1.15
N ILE A 31 -9.16 11.56 0.00
CA ILE A 31 -7.92 10.80 0.15
C ILE A 31 -8.22 9.31 0.08
N THR A 32 -9.29 8.84 0.73
CA THR A 32 -9.72 7.45 0.65
C THR A 32 -10.02 7.02 -0.78
N VAL A 33 -10.72 7.85 -1.55
CA VAL A 33 -11.02 7.59 -2.96
C VAL A 33 -9.74 7.55 -3.79
N SER A 34 -8.83 8.49 -3.61
CA SER A 34 -7.53 8.51 -4.29
C SER A 34 -6.72 7.24 -3.99
N VAL A 35 -6.66 6.82 -2.73
CA VAL A 35 -5.98 5.59 -2.32
C VAL A 35 -6.57 4.36 -3.03
N ILE A 36 -7.90 4.21 -3.05
CA ILE A 36 -8.57 3.08 -3.70
C ILE A 36 -8.37 3.09 -5.22
N THR A 37 -8.36 4.26 -5.84
CA THR A 37 -8.34 4.39 -7.31
C THR A 37 -6.95 4.50 -7.91
N GLN A 38 -5.93 4.87 -7.12
CA GLN A 38 -4.60 5.20 -7.66
C GLN A 38 -3.45 4.44 -6.98
N HIS A 39 -3.64 3.88 -5.78
CA HIS A 39 -2.54 3.37 -4.95
C HIS A 39 -2.63 1.88 -4.57
N LEU A 40 -3.53 1.12 -5.22
CA LEU A 40 -3.65 -0.32 -4.97
C LEU A 40 -2.63 -1.16 -5.76
N ASP A 41 -2.09 -0.62 -6.85
CA ASP A 41 -1.12 -1.31 -7.69
C ASP A 41 0.22 -1.56 -6.97
N GLU A 42 0.58 -0.70 -6.03
CA GLU A 42 1.76 -0.88 -5.17
C GLU A 42 1.69 -2.18 -4.37
N PHE A 43 0.49 -2.62 -3.97
CA PHE A 43 0.34 -3.94 -3.34
C PHE A 43 0.61 -5.07 -4.32
N LEU A 44 0.16 -4.96 -5.57
CA LEU A 44 0.45 -5.96 -6.59
C LEU A 44 1.94 -6.02 -6.90
N GLN A 45 2.58 -4.86 -7.03
CA GLN A 45 4.03 -4.75 -7.22
C GLN A 45 4.78 -5.38 -6.05
N PHE A 46 4.33 -5.11 -4.82
CA PHE A 46 4.88 -5.74 -3.62
C PHE A 46 4.66 -7.25 -3.62
N SER A 47 3.48 -7.78 -3.97
CA SER A 47 3.23 -9.22 -4.02
C SER A 47 4.07 -9.93 -5.09
N GLN A 48 4.20 -9.35 -6.28
CA GLN A 48 5.10 -9.85 -7.32
C GLN A 48 6.54 -9.84 -6.84
N ALA A 49 6.93 -8.73 -6.23
CA ALA A 49 8.15 -8.59 -5.49
C ALA A 49 8.03 -9.15 -4.06
N VAL A 50 7.26 -10.23 -3.82
CA VAL A 50 7.37 -11.18 -2.68
C VAL A 50 7.49 -12.61 -3.23
N LEU A 51 6.79 -12.90 -4.32
CA LEU A 51 6.90 -14.15 -5.06
C LEU A 51 8.25 -14.35 -5.77
N ARG A 52 8.81 -13.34 -6.45
CA ARG A 52 10.08 -13.57 -7.21
C ARG A 52 11.31 -13.81 -6.34
N ARG A 53 11.30 -13.40 -5.07
CA ARG A 53 12.40 -13.64 -4.11
C ARG A 53 12.22 -14.94 -3.38
N ASP A 54 10.97 -15.34 -3.12
CA ASP A 54 10.69 -16.65 -2.56
C ASP A 54 11.13 -17.77 -3.53
N GLY A 55 11.12 -17.47 -4.83
CA GLY A 55 11.56 -18.39 -5.87
C GLY A 55 10.44 -19.37 -6.21
N GLY A 56 10.08 -19.45 -7.49
CA GLY A 56 9.03 -20.33 -7.95
C GLY A 56 9.29 -21.79 -7.58
N THR A 57 8.49 -22.31 -6.66
CA THR A 57 8.12 -23.71 -6.55
C THR A 57 6.62 -23.83 -6.71
N VAL A 58 6.18 -23.79 -7.96
CA VAL A 58 5.06 -24.63 -8.41
C VAL A 58 5.55 -25.36 -9.64
#